data_AF-A0A520BMW2-F1
#
_entry.id   AF-A0A520BMW2-F1
#
_cell.length_a   1.000
_cell.length_b   1.000
_cell.length_c   1.000
_cell.angle_alpha   90.00
_cell.angle_beta   90.00
_cell.angle_gamma   90.00
#
_symmetry.space_group_name_H-M   'P 1'
#
loop_
_entity.id
_entity.type
_entity.pdbx_description
1 polymer ?
#
loop_
_entity_poly.entity_id
_entity_poly.type
_entity_poly.pdbx_seq_one_letter_code
_entity_poly.pdbx_strand_id
1 'polypeptide(L)'
;MKYLNLLKTSAVLLLVIVLNSSNVLAQSSKNVSVKAFNEVTVSSGLDLYLTQTTNEALTIKGNEDLIKDVVVEQNGSALVIKYKDGVNWGR
;
A
#
# COMPACT_ATOMS: atom_id res chain seq x y z
N MET A 1 17.66 -49.05 -2.65
CA MET A 1 17.82 -48.12 -1.51
C MET A 1 18.22 -46.68 -1.90
N LYS A 2 19.09 -46.47 -2.90
CA LYS A 2 19.56 -45.12 -3.32
C LYS A 2 18.42 -44.14 -3.69
N TYR A 3 17.41 -44.60 -4.43
CA TYR A 3 16.25 -43.78 -4.80
C TYR A 3 15.35 -43.38 -3.63
N LEU A 4 15.26 -44.23 -2.60
CA LEU A 4 14.48 -43.94 -1.39
C LEU A 4 15.15 -42.83 -0.55
N ASN A 5 16.48 -42.83 -0.50
CA ASN A 5 17.25 -41.78 0.18
C ASN A 5 17.19 -40.45 -0.58
N LEU A 6 17.19 -40.48 -1.92
CA LEU A 6 17.04 -39.29 -2.76
C LEU A 6 15.65 -38.63 -2.59
N LEU A 7 14.60 -39.47 -2.47
CA LEU A 7 13.24 -38.99 -2.23
C LEU A 7 13.09 -38.33 -0.86
N LYS A 8 13.74 -38.90 0.18
CA LYS A 8 13.78 -38.32 1.53
C LYS A 8 14.49 -36.96 1.55
N THR A 9 15.66 -36.85 0.90
CA THR A 9 16.38 -35.57 0.84
C THR A 9 15.59 -34.51 0.08
N SER A 10 14.89 -34.88 -1.00
CA SER A 10 14.04 -33.97 -1.75
C SER A 10 12.84 -33.49 -0.93
N ALA A 11 12.19 -34.39 -0.17
CA ALA A 11 11.09 -34.04 0.72
C ALA A 11 11.52 -33.09 1.85
N VAL A 12 12.70 -33.30 2.42
CA VAL A 12 13.27 -32.39 3.44
C VAL A 12 13.56 -31.02 2.84
N LEU A 13 14.10 -30.96 1.62
CA LEU A 13 14.36 -29.70 0.93
C LEU A 13 13.06 -28.92 0.67
N LEU A 14 12.02 -29.62 0.22
CA LEU A 14 10.71 -29.02 -0.04
C LEU A 14 10.08 -28.47 1.26
N LEU A 15 10.21 -29.20 2.36
CA LEU A 15 9.73 -28.77 3.68
C LEU A 15 10.44 -27.49 4.14
N VAL A 16 11.76 -27.40 3.96
CA VAL A 16 12.53 -26.20 4.32
C VAL A 16 12.06 -24.98 3.51
N ILE A 17 11.76 -25.12 2.22
CA ILE A 17 11.27 -24.02 1.39
C ILE A 17 9.92 -23.51 1.88
N VAL A 18 8.99 -24.41 2.22
CA VAL A 18 7.65 -24.02 2.72
C VAL A 18 7.74 -23.27 4.06
N LEU A 19 8.62 -23.71 4.96
CA LEU A 19 8.79 -23.10 6.28
C LEU A 19 9.42 -21.69 6.24
N ASN A 20 10.09 -21.32 5.14
CA ASN A 20 10.72 -20.00 4.99
C ASN A 20 9.83 -18.97 4.27
N SER A 21 8.54 -19.28 4.05
CA SER A 21 7.58 -18.32 3.50
C SER A 21 7.13 -17.30 4.56
N SER A 22 7.97 -16.30 4.83
CA SER A 22 7.57 -15.15 5.66
C SER A 22 6.65 -14.24 4.86
N ASN A 23 5.38 -14.12 5.26
CA ASN A 23 4.49 -13.12 4.71
C ASN A 23 4.96 -11.73 5.17
N VAL A 24 5.46 -10.93 4.24
CA VAL A 24 5.74 -9.52 4.50
C VAL A 24 4.40 -8.79 4.57
N LEU A 25 3.98 -8.40 5.78
CA LEU A 25 2.83 -7.51 5.97
C LEU A 25 3.25 -6.09 5.57
N ALA A 26 3.18 -5.79 4.28
CA ALA A 26 3.37 -4.44 3.79
C ALA A 26 2.18 -3.56 4.23
N GLN A 27 2.44 -2.30 4.59
CA GLN A 27 1.37 -1.33 4.86
C GLN A 27 0.42 -1.29 3.65
N SER A 28 -0.89 -1.30 3.92
CA SER A 28 -1.89 -1.23 2.87
C SER A 28 -1.68 0.06 2.07
N SER A 29 -1.93 -0.02 0.76
CA SER A 29 -1.74 1.11 -0.14
C SER A 29 -2.83 1.20 -1.19
N LYS A 30 -3.20 2.43 -1.54
CA LYS A 30 -4.21 2.75 -2.56
C LYS A 30 -3.60 3.74 -3.54
N ASN A 31 -3.47 3.31 -4.78
CA ASN A 31 -3.08 4.19 -5.88
C ASN A 31 -4.31 4.92 -6.41
N VAL A 32 -4.17 6.22 -6.61
CA VAL A 32 -5.23 7.07 -7.16
C VAL A 32 -4.71 7.76 -8.41
N SER A 33 -5.50 7.68 -9.48
CA SER A 33 -5.17 8.37 -10.73
C SER A 33 -5.34 9.87 -10.55
N VAL A 34 -4.30 10.63 -10.89
CA VAL A 34 -4.24 12.10 -10.86
C VAL A 34 -3.51 12.58 -12.12
N LYS A 35 -3.71 13.83 -12.52
CA LYS A 35 -3.08 14.37 -13.74
C LYS A 35 -2.81 15.87 -13.64
N ALA A 36 -1.68 16.35 -14.14
CA ALA A 36 -1.41 17.77 -14.36
C ALA A 36 -1.82 18.70 -13.19
N PHE A 37 -1.48 18.32 -11.95
CA PHE A 37 -1.78 19.12 -10.77
C PHE A 37 -0.60 20.02 -10.40
N ASN A 38 -0.88 21.18 -9.84
CA ASN A 38 0.12 22.13 -9.32
C ASN A 38 -0.25 22.69 -7.94
N GLU A 39 -1.38 22.26 -7.38
CA GLU A 39 -1.85 22.63 -6.06
C GLU A 39 -2.30 21.36 -5.33
N VAL A 40 -1.89 21.22 -4.07
CA VAL A 40 -2.26 20.09 -3.21
C VAL A 40 -2.72 20.62 -1.86
N THR A 41 -3.98 20.36 -1.54
CA THR A 41 -4.59 20.64 -0.24
C THR A 41 -4.80 19.33 0.49
N VAL A 42 -4.31 19.24 1.73
CA VAL A 42 -4.43 18.06 2.58
C VAL A 42 -5.13 18.43 3.88
N SER A 43 -6.14 17.66 4.27
CA SER A 43 -6.85 17.85 5.54
C SER A 43 -6.06 17.28 6.73
N SER A 44 -6.41 17.70 7.94
CA SER A 44 -5.78 17.26 9.19
C SER A 44 -5.73 15.73 9.32
N GLY A 45 -4.68 15.22 9.98
CA GLY A 45 -4.46 13.80 10.27
C GLY A 45 -3.87 12.99 9.11
N LEU A 46 -3.34 13.67 8.10
CA LEU A 46 -2.60 13.08 6.99
C LEU A 46 -1.19 13.66 6.94
N ASP A 47 -0.20 12.80 6.76
CA ASP A 47 1.17 13.23 6.46
C ASP A 47 1.36 13.28 4.94
N LEU A 48 1.81 14.44 4.44
CA LEU A 48 2.09 14.64 3.02
C LEU A 48 3.59 14.48 2.73
N TYR A 49 3.92 13.53 1.86
CA TYR A 49 5.25 13.38 1.28
C TYR A 49 5.19 13.74 -0.20
N LEU A 50 5.99 14.72 -0.60
CA LEU A 50 6.01 15.22 -1.97
C LEU A 50 7.40 15.01 -2.59
N THR A 51 7.41 14.42 -3.78
CA THR A 51 8.61 14.29 -4.61
C THR A 51 8.29 14.85 -5.99
N GLN A 52 9.01 15.89 -6.40
CA GLN A 52 8.82 16.50 -7.72
C GLN A 52 9.56 15.68 -8.79
N THR A 53 8.82 15.18 -9.78
CA THR A 53 9.37 14.42 -10.92
C THR A 53 8.65 14.79 -12.22
N THR A 54 9.02 14.17 -13.34
CA THR A 54 8.34 14.36 -14.63
C THR A 54 7.00 13.63 -14.73
N ASN A 55 6.71 12.70 -13.82
CA ASN A 55 5.50 11.88 -13.85
C ASN A 55 4.67 12.12 -12.59
N GLU A 56 3.36 12.30 -12.74
CA GLU A 56 2.44 12.41 -11.62
C GLU A 56 2.02 11.04 -11.10
N ALA A 57 2.08 10.87 -9.78
CA ALA A 57 1.56 9.70 -9.10
C ALA A 57 1.06 10.09 -7.70
N LEU A 58 -0.05 9.48 -7.28
CA LEU A 58 -0.57 9.60 -5.92
C LEU A 58 -0.80 8.22 -5.32
N THR A 59 -0.13 7.97 -4.20
CA THR A 59 -0.28 6.75 -3.40
C THR A 59 -0.61 7.13 -1.97
N ILE A 60 -1.70 6.56 -1.45
CA ILE A 60 -2.09 6.68 -0.05
C ILE A 60 -1.61 5.41 0.66
N LYS A 61 -0.96 5.55 1.82
CA LYS A 61 -0.47 4.43 2.64
C LYS A 61 -0.99 4.55 4.07
N GLY A 62 -1.23 3.42 4.73
CA GLY A 62 -1.80 3.39 6.08
C GLY A 62 -2.55 2.10 6.40
N ASN A 63 -3.33 2.12 7.47
CA ASN A 63 -4.23 1.02 7.82
C ASN A 63 -5.36 0.91 6.79
N GLU A 64 -5.69 -0.32 6.40
CA GLU A 64 -6.71 -0.59 5.37
C GLU A 64 -8.07 0.04 5.72
N ASP A 65 -8.44 -0.02 7.00
CA ASP A 65 -9.66 0.60 7.52
C ASP A 65 -9.69 2.12 7.46
N LEU A 66 -8.54 2.79 7.37
CA LEU A 66 -8.49 4.24 7.27
C LEU A 66 -8.37 4.69 5.82
N ILE A 67 -7.61 3.96 5.00
CA ILE A 67 -7.42 4.27 3.57
C ILE A 67 -8.75 4.27 2.81
N LYS A 68 -9.68 3.37 3.15
CA LYS A 68 -11.01 3.30 2.53
C LYS A 68 -11.84 4.58 2.70
N ASP A 69 -11.51 5.37 3.70
CA ASP A 69 -12.19 6.61 4.03
C ASP A 69 -11.44 7.86 3.58
N VAL A 70 -10.27 7.70 2.94
CA VAL A 70 -9.59 8.79 2.24
C VAL A 70 -10.20 8.99 0.85
N VAL A 71 -10.63 10.21 0.60
CA VAL A 71 -11.17 10.72 -0.67
C VAL A 71 -10.14 11.66 -1.29
N VAL A 72 -9.97 11.51 -2.60
CA VAL A 72 -9.16 12.40 -3.43
C VAL A 72 -10.08 13.03 -4.45
N GLU A 73 -10.16 14.35 -4.42
CA GLU A 73 -10.94 15.15 -5.36
C GLU A 73 -9.97 15.97 -6.19
N GLN A 74 -10.12 15.94 -7.52
CA GLN A 74 -9.34 16.76 -8.43
C GLN A 74 -10.24 17.75 -9.15
N ASN A 75 -10.03 19.05 -8.89
CA ASN A 75 -10.74 20.14 -9.53
C ASN A 75 -9.75 20.94 -10.38
N GLY A 76 -9.70 20.65 -11.69
CA GLY A 76 -8.69 21.23 -12.58
C GLY A 76 -7.28 20.78 -12.17
N SER A 77 -6.42 21.74 -11.83
CA SER A 77 -5.05 21.50 -11.37
C SER A 77 -4.91 21.41 -9.84
N ALA A 78 -6.01 21.57 -9.09
CA ALA A 78 -6.02 21.46 -7.64
C ALA A 78 -6.44 20.06 -7.17
N LEU A 79 -5.60 19.44 -6.34
CA LEU A 79 -5.88 18.20 -5.63
C LEU A 79 -6.31 18.50 -4.19
N VAL A 80 -7.41 17.90 -3.76
CA VAL A 80 -7.88 17.91 -2.37
C VAL A 80 -7.88 16.48 -1.85
N ILE A 81 -7.10 16.23 -0.81
CA ILE A 81 -6.99 14.93 -0.14
C ILE A 81 -7.54 15.08 1.28
N LYS A 82 -8.61 14.36 1.58
CA LYS A 82 -9.34 14.46 2.84
C LYS A 82 -9.96 13.14 3.25
N TYR A 83 -10.32 13.01 4.51
CA TYR A 83 -11.20 11.94 4.94
C TYR A 83 -12.66 12.27 4.60
N LYS A 84 -13.49 11.24 4.44
CA LYS A 84 -14.95 11.41 4.40
C LYS A 84 -15.43 12.10 5.68
N ASP A 85 -16.52 12.84 5.56
CA ASP A 85 -17.16 13.45 6.72
C ASP A 85 -17.66 12.37 7.70
N GLY A 86 -17.52 12.63 9.00
CA GLY A 86 -17.99 11.73 10.06
C GLY A 86 -17.10 10.51 10.34
N VAL A 87 -15.89 10.43 9.79
CA VAL A 87 -14.93 9.38 10.12
C VAL A 87 -14.47 9.51 11.57
N ASN A 88 -14.60 8.44 12.35
CA ASN A 88 -14.09 8.35 13.72
C ASN A 88 -12.71 7.67 13.73
N TRP A 89 -11.71 8.40 14.20
CA TRP A 89 -10.30 8.01 14.21
C TRP A 89 -9.89 7.31 15.51
N GLY A 90 -10.69 7.46 16.58
CA GLY A 90 -10.38 6.95 17.91
C GLY A 90 -10.91 5.55 18.16
N ARG A 91 -10.57 4.59 17.30
CA ARG A 91 -10.83 3.17 17.57
C ARG A 91 -9.63 2.51 18.22
#